data_AF-A0A5N8XMR4-F1
#
_entry.id   AF-A0A5N8XMR4-F1
#
_cell.length_a   1.000
_cell.length_b   1.000
_cell.length_c   1.000
_cell.angle_alpha   90.00
_cell.angle_beta   90.00
_cell.angle_gamma   90.00
#
_symmetry.space_group_name_H-M   'P 1'
#
loop_
_entity.id
_entity.type
_entity.pdbx_description
1 polymer ?
#
loop_
_entity_poly.entity_id
_entity_poly.type
_entity_poly.pdbx_seq_one_letter_code
_entity_poly.pdbx_strand_id
1 'polypeptide(L)'
;MTSQEQALAVADRWLNPEGSAEPRREVRMQEFDLGWVVWAAPAAPEVDAETGERRPPAEIGNACGVVDRRTGELTVWPSVPVDEVVRMYRQKHGGDAQGGGSSAGARPVTGPGNTAVFTYVDPANGEETTLFRNSGPGLPPAEYQAWADLRQLNVPVDNVLGVHTDLRPSLLPGGYTAELLNTFPNAQLSCSQGYGALPETRAEGIAALVEQVETMHRMAGQQPPPRPHRVPVPAQVTPAEPLRDAALGRHLVDVFGEDRVRRYDADDIAESPLPETTKATLTWAGLPADLPLFFTADRPDAPPAGGLFTDVATNLRERRSPAGEEKIGVLAHLSRIGFDGVAMIAVQCLPGTTEPDGLGAVWAVDPVTAAARYVNISAAAFARSLAELATARQRMQGLDPVAAGGEVAALQEQLAAVDASALGNAETWWSLIVEQMWHGLF
;
A
#
# COMPACT_ATOMS: atom_id res chain seq x y z
N MET A 1 -9.68 -18.10 -32.45
CA MET A 1 -10.49 -16.93 -32.07
C MET A 1 -11.93 -17.29 -32.27
N THR A 2 -12.72 -17.19 -31.22
CA THR A 2 -14.16 -17.46 -31.19
C THR A 2 -14.87 -16.43 -32.07
N SER A 3 -15.80 -16.85 -32.92
CA SER A 3 -16.66 -15.91 -33.66
C SER A 3 -17.82 -15.45 -32.79
N GLN A 4 -18.45 -14.32 -33.14
CA GLN A 4 -19.64 -13.84 -32.44
C GLN A 4 -20.79 -14.89 -32.47
N GLU A 5 -20.96 -15.62 -33.57
CA GLU A 5 -21.93 -16.72 -33.68
C GLU A 5 -21.63 -17.87 -32.70
N GLN A 6 -20.35 -18.22 -32.52
CA GLN A 6 -19.93 -19.23 -31.55
C GLN A 6 -20.15 -18.75 -30.11
N ALA A 7 -19.87 -17.49 -29.82
CA ALA A 7 -20.12 -16.89 -28.52
C ALA A 7 -21.62 -16.87 -28.19
N LEU A 8 -22.47 -16.54 -29.17
CA LEU A 8 -23.92 -16.60 -29.03
C LEU A 8 -24.41 -18.03 -28.73
N ALA A 9 -23.89 -19.03 -29.45
CA ALA A 9 -24.26 -20.42 -29.23
C ALA A 9 -23.82 -20.96 -27.85
N VAL A 10 -22.67 -20.51 -27.34
CA VAL A 10 -22.20 -20.84 -25.99
C VAL A 10 -23.10 -20.19 -24.93
N ALA A 11 -23.43 -18.90 -25.11
CA ALA A 11 -24.30 -18.17 -24.20
C ALA A 11 -25.74 -18.70 -24.18
N ASP A 12 -26.26 -19.10 -25.35
CA ASP A 12 -27.60 -19.67 -25.48
C ASP A 12 -27.72 -21.03 -24.78
N ARG A 13 -26.72 -21.92 -24.90
CA ARG A 13 -26.69 -23.18 -24.13
C ARG A 13 -26.57 -22.97 -22.63
N TRP A 14 -25.84 -21.92 -22.22
CA TRP A 14 -25.68 -21.58 -20.81
C TRP A 14 -26.98 -21.04 -20.21
N LEU A 15 -27.68 -20.15 -20.92
CA LEU A 15 -28.96 -19.58 -20.46
C LEU A 15 -30.15 -20.52 -20.65
N ASN A 16 -30.08 -21.45 -21.61
CA ASN A 16 -31.15 -22.37 -21.97
C ASN A 16 -30.66 -23.83 -21.99
N PRO A 17 -30.33 -24.43 -20.83
CA PRO A 17 -29.85 -25.80 -20.77
C PRO A 17 -30.91 -26.80 -21.27
N GLU A 18 -30.48 -27.84 -21.98
CA GLU A 18 -31.38 -28.88 -22.50
C GLU A 18 -32.16 -29.56 -21.36
N GLY A 19 -33.49 -29.63 -21.50
CA GLY A 19 -34.38 -30.21 -20.50
C GLY A 19 -34.94 -29.23 -19.46
N SER A 20 -34.65 -27.93 -19.56
CA SER A 20 -35.33 -26.91 -18.74
C SER A 20 -36.82 -26.81 -19.10
N ALA A 21 -37.67 -26.72 -18.06
CA ALA A 21 -39.11 -26.47 -18.20
C ALA A 21 -39.44 -24.96 -18.30
N GLU A 22 -38.44 -24.10 -18.13
CA GLU A 22 -38.60 -22.64 -18.20
C GLU A 22 -38.68 -22.15 -19.66
N PRO A 23 -39.41 -21.06 -19.92
CA PRO A 23 -39.44 -20.45 -21.23
C PRO A 23 -38.04 -20.00 -21.66
N ARG A 24 -37.68 -20.33 -22.90
CA ARG A 24 -36.37 -20.00 -23.48
C ARG A 24 -36.10 -18.49 -23.37
N ARG A 25 -35.00 -18.14 -22.72
CA ARG A 25 -34.57 -16.76 -22.47
C ARG A 25 -33.76 -16.24 -23.66
N GLU A 26 -34.10 -15.05 -24.13
CA GLU A 26 -33.34 -14.36 -25.18
C GLU A 26 -31.97 -13.94 -24.63
N VAL A 27 -30.91 -14.20 -25.39
CA VAL A 27 -29.54 -13.81 -25.04
C VAL A 27 -29.26 -12.41 -25.57
N ARG A 28 -28.81 -11.51 -24.70
CA ARG A 28 -28.18 -10.24 -25.09
C ARG A 28 -26.67 -10.34 -24.92
N MET A 29 -25.95 -9.64 -25.79
CA MET A 29 -24.49 -9.60 -25.72
C MET A 29 -23.93 -8.21 -26.05
N GLN A 30 -22.76 -7.91 -25.48
CA GLN A 30 -21.96 -6.74 -25.83
C GLN A 30 -20.50 -7.16 -26.01
N GLU A 31 -19.94 -6.80 -27.16
CA GLU A 31 -18.56 -7.10 -27.51
C GLU A 31 -17.59 -6.10 -26.85
N PHE A 32 -16.41 -6.60 -26.44
CA PHE A 32 -15.28 -5.79 -25.99
C PHE A 32 -13.95 -6.38 -26.48
N ASP A 33 -12.81 -5.84 -26.07
CA ASP A 33 -11.47 -6.20 -26.56
C ASP A 33 -11.02 -7.64 -26.22
N LEU A 34 -11.54 -8.26 -25.15
CA LEU A 34 -11.16 -9.63 -24.76
C LEU A 34 -12.27 -10.69 -24.97
N GLY A 35 -13.48 -10.29 -25.40
CA GLY A 35 -14.60 -11.23 -25.48
C GLY A 35 -15.96 -10.58 -25.68
N TRP A 36 -17.00 -11.28 -25.22
CA TRP A 36 -18.38 -10.82 -25.18
C TRP A 36 -18.94 -10.98 -23.77
N VAL A 37 -19.51 -9.91 -23.22
CA VAL A 37 -20.37 -10.01 -22.04
C VAL A 37 -21.75 -10.46 -22.51
N VAL A 38 -22.35 -11.44 -21.84
CA VAL A 38 -23.62 -12.08 -22.22
C VAL A 38 -24.56 -12.13 -21.02
N TRP A 39 -25.85 -11.85 -21.24
CA TRP A 39 -26.86 -11.85 -20.18
C TRP A 39 -28.25 -12.17 -20.75
N ALA A 40 -29.18 -12.58 -19.90
CA ALA A 40 -30.58 -12.79 -20.30
C ALA A 40 -31.30 -11.45 -20.54
N ALA A 41 -32.09 -11.36 -21.61
CA ALA A 41 -32.99 -10.24 -21.81
C ALA A 41 -33.95 -10.12 -20.61
N PRO A 42 -34.27 -8.89 -20.15
CA PRO A 42 -35.21 -8.71 -19.04
C PRO A 42 -36.59 -9.30 -19.37
N ALA A 43 -37.19 -9.99 -18.41
CA ALA A 43 -38.59 -10.42 -18.53
C ALA A 43 -39.50 -9.18 -18.68
N ALA A 44 -40.57 -9.33 -19.46
CA ALA A 44 -41.58 -8.28 -19.57
C ALA A 44 -42.19 -7.99 -18.18
N PRO A 45 -42.48 -6.72 -17.84
CA PRO A 45 -43.09 -6.38 -16.56
C PRO A 45 -44.46 -7.05 -16.42
N GLU A 46 -44.69 -7.75 -15.32
CA GLU A 46 -46.00 -8.33 -15.02
C GLU A 46 -46.99 -7.22 -14.67
N VAL A 47 -48.20 -7.30 -15.24
CA VAL A 47 -49.29 -6.39 -14.91
C VAL A 47 -50.28 -7.15 -14.04
N ASP A 48 -50.60 -6.61 -12.88
CA ASP A 48 -51.59 -7.16 -11.97
C ASP A 48 -52.97 -7.22 -12.66
N ALA A 49 -53.55 -8.42 -12.74
CA ALA A 49 -54.80 -8.64 -13.47
C ALA A 49 -56.04 -8.01 -12.80
N GLU A 50 -55.98 -7.70 -11.50
CA GLU A 50 -57.08 -7.05 -10.77
C GLU A 50 -56.91 -5.54 -10.64
N THR A 51 -55.67 -5.04 -10.52
CA THR A 51 -55.41 -3.60 -10.28
C THR A 51 -54.84 -2.84 -11.48
N GLY A 52 -54.32 -3.54 -12.49
CA GLY A 52 -53.70 -2.94 -13.68
C GLY A 52 -52.32 -2.30 -13.43
N GLU A 53 -51.76 -2.43 -12.22
CA GLU A 53 -50.45 -1.87 -11.89
C GLU A 53 -49.31 -2.76 -12.39
N ARG A 54 -48.25 -2.14 -12.92
CA ARG A 54 -47.01 -2.83 -13.32
C ARG A 54 -46.23 -3.22 -12.07
N ARG A 55 -46.07 -4.53 -11.83
CA ARG A 55 -45.16 -5.06 -10.80
C ARG A 55 -43.76 -5.27 -11.41
N PRO A 56 -42.67 -4.99 -10.66
CA PRO A 56 -41.35 -5.44 -11.04
C PRO A 56 -41.32 -6.98 -11.07
N PRO A 57 -40.62 -7.62 -12.03
CA PRO A 57 -40.54 -9.08 -12.10
C PRO A 57 -39.99 -9.67 -10.79
N ALA A 58 -40.56 -10.78 -10.33
CA ALA A 58 -40.19 -11.42 -9.05
C ALA A 58 -38.79 -12.08 -9.03
N GLU A 59 -38.17 -12.27 -10.20
CA GLU A 59 -36.83 -12.87 -10.31
C GLU A 59 -35.72 -11.82 -10.30
N ILE A 60 -35.12 -11.60 -9.13
CA ILE A 60 -33.86 -10.85 -8.99
C ILE A 60 -32.72 -11.86 -9.12
N GLY A 61 -32.17 -12.01 -10.33
CA GLY A 61 -31.06 -12.91 -10.59
C GLY A 61 -30.73 -13.09 -12.07
N ASN A 62 -30.44 -12.01 -12.79
CA ASN A 62 -29.90 -12.14 -14.14
C ASN A 62 -28.40 -12.43 -14.05
N ALA A 63 -28.02 -13.70 -14.12
CA ALA A 63 -26.62 -14.10 -14.21
C ALA A 63 -25.96 -13.39 -15.42
N CYS A 64 -24.79 -12.80 -15.20
CA CYS A 64 -23.96 -12.20 -16.24
C CYS A 64 -22.81 -13.16 -16.55
N GLY A 65 -22.50 -13.38 -17.82
CA GLY A 65 -21.42 -14.24 -18.26
C GLY A 65 -20.44 -13.48 -19.15
N VAL A 66 -19.20 -13.96 -19.24
CA VAL A 66 -18.23 -13.49 -20.24
C VAL A 66 -17.74 -14.68 -21.04
N VAL A 67 -17.89 -14.60 -22.37
CA VAL A 67 -17.31 -15.54 -23.32
C VAL A 67 -15.97 -14.97 -23.82
N ASP A 68 -14.89 -15.68 -23.54
CA ASP A 68 -13.53 -15.27 -23.92
C ASP A 68 -13.30 -15.41 -25.43
N ARG A 69 -12.73 -14.37 -26.07
CA ARG A 69 -12.47 -14.36 -27.52
C ARG A 69 -11.39 -15.35 -27.95
N ARG A 70 -10.42 -15.64 -27.08
CA ARG A 70 -9.30 -16.51 -27.41
C ARG A 70 -9.68 -17.99 -27.23
N THR A 71 -10.33 -18.31 -26.12
CA THR A 71 -10.62 -19.69 -25.70
C THR A 71 -12.04 -20.15 -26.02
N GLY A 72 -13.01 -19.23 -26.09
CA GLY A 72 -14.43 -19.55 -26.24
C GLY A 72 -15.09 -20.08 -24.96
N GLU A 73 -14.38 -20.05 -23.83
CA GLU A 73 -14.89 -20.46 -22.53
C GLU A 73 -15.83 -19.38 -21.96
N LEU A 74 -16.93 -19.81 -21.33
CA LEU A 74 -17.87 -18.94 -20.63
C LEU A 74 -17.59 -18.99 -19.13
N THR A 75 -17.37 -17.82 -18.54
CA THR A 75 -17.20 -17.63 -17.09
C THR A 75 -18.38 -16.83 -16.54
N VAL A 76 -18.84 -17.15 -15.34
CA VAL A 76 -19.98 -16.47 -14.69
C VAL A 76 -19.46 -15.34 -13.79
N TRP A 77 -20.11 -14.18 -13.85
CA TRP A 77 -19.73 -12.95 -13.18
C TRP A 77 -20.92 -12.35 -12.42
N PRO A 78 -20.65 -11.48 -11.42
CA PRO A 78 -21.71 -10.81 -10.68
C PRO A 78 -22.67 -10.04 -11.59
N SER A 79 -23.94 -9.95 -11.17
CA SER A 79 -25.00 -9.20 -11.87
C SER A 79 -24.86 -7.69 -11.67
N VAL A 80 -23.74 -7.12 -12.14
CA VAL A 80 -23.42 -5.68 -12.14
C VAL A 80 -23.51 -5.12 -13.58
N PRO A 81 -23.50 -3.79 -13.78
CA PRO A 81 -23.51 -3.21 -15.13
C PRO A 81 -22.43 -3.79 -16.03
N VAL A 82 -22.72 -3.90 -17.33
CA VAL A 82 -21.82 -4.55 -18.32
C VAL A 82 -20.41 -3.95 -18.31
N ASP A 83 -20.29 -2.62 -18.19
CA ASP A 83 -18.99 -1.94 -18.14
C ASP A 83 -18.14 -2.33 -16.93
N GLU A 84 -18.81 -2.65 -15.81
CA GLU A 84 -18.15 -3.12 -14.59
C GLU A 84 -17.67 -4.57 -14.74
N VAL A 85 -18.47 -5.43 -15.38
CA VAL A 85 -18.04 -6.79 -15.74
C VAL A 85 -16.85 -6.74 -16.71
N VAL A 86 -16.86 -5.84 -17.69
CA VAL A 86 -15.72 -5.62 -18.60
C VAL A 86 -14.47 -5.18 -17.81
N ARG A 87 -14.60 -4.24 -16.88
CA ARG A 87 -13.50 -3.78 -16.02
C ARG A 87 -12.91 -4.93 -15.20
N MET A 88 -13.76 -5.69 -14.53
CA MET A 88 -13.34 -6.85 -13.72
C MET A 88 -12.70 -7.94 -14.58
N TYR A 89 -13.25 -8.21 -15.77
CA TYR A 89 -12.69 -9.19 -16.70
C TYR A 89 -11.32 -8.76 -17.23
N ARG A 90 -11.15 -7.48 -17.60
CA ARG A 90 -9.85 -6.91 -17.99
C ARG A 90 -8.84 -6.96 -16.85
N GLN A 91 -9.26 -6.69 -15.62
CA GLN A 91 -8.37 -6.80 -14.47
C GLN A 91 -7.91 -8.24 -14.25
N LYS A 92 -8.79 -9.22 -14.47
CA LYS A 92 -8.49 -10.64 -14.29
C LYS A 92 -7.71 -11.27 -15.45
N HIS A 93 -7.95 -10.83 -16.70
CA HIS A 93 -7.45 -11.49 -17.91
C HIS A 93 -6.68 -10.57 -18.88
N GLY A 94 -6.78 -9.25 -18.73
CA GLY A 94 -6.04 -8.26 -19.50
C GLY A 94 -4.55 -8.17 -19.13
N GLY A 95 -4.15 -8.78 -18.01
CA GLY A 95 -2.74 -9.00 -17.66
C GLY A 95 -2.02 -9.99 -18.59
N ASP A 96 -2.75 -10.79 -19.38
CA ASP A 96 -2.17 -11.86 -20.20
C ASP A 96 -1.82 -11.42 -21.65
N ALA A 97 -2.18 -10.21 -22.07
CA ALA A 97 -1.94 -9.71 -23.44
C ALA A 97 -0.56 -9.02 -23.63
N GLN A 98 0.26 -8.92 -22.59
CA GLN A 98 1.70 -8.67 -22.69
C GLN A 98 2.46 -9.87 -22.14
N GLY A 99 2.65 -10.89 -23.00
CA GLY A 99 3.67 -11.92 -22.78
C GLY A 99 3.46 -12.83 -21.57
N GLY A 100 2.33 -13.53 -21.51
CA GLY A 100 2.12 -14.67 -20.63
C GLY A 100 3.00 -15.87 -20.97
N GLY A 101 4.30 -15.76 -20.69
CA GLY A 101 5.06 -16.88 -20.16
C GLY A 101 4.82 -16.88 -18.65
N SER A 102 4.30 -17.98 -18.10
CA SER A 102 4.31 -18.18 -16.66
C SER A 102 5.71 -17.87 -16.11
N SER A 103 5.89 -16.77 -15.37
CA SER A 103 7.17 -16.41 -14.74
C SER A 103 7.45 -17.23 -13.47
N ALA A 104 6.98 -18.47 -13.43
CA ALA A 104 7.46 -19.49 -12.51
C ALA A 104 8.94 -19.78 -12.85
N GLY A 105 9.84 -18.86 -12.50
CA GLY A 105 11.27 -18.91 -12.80
C GLY A 105 11.99 -17.57 -12.96
N ALA A 106 11.29 -16.43 -13.06
CA ALA A 106 11.99 -15.13 -13.12
C ALA A 106 12.46 -14.72 -11.72
N ARG A 107 13.76 -14.46 -11.57
CA ARG A 107 14.35 -14.07 -10.27
C ARG A 107 13.76 -12.73 -9.82
N PRO A 108 13.48 -12.54 -8.52
CA PRO A 108 13.06 -11.23 -8.02
C PRO A 108 14.18 -10.20 -8.18
N VAL A 109 13.84 -8.98 -8.60
CA VAL A 109 14.81 -7.89 -8.81
C VAL A 109 14.20 -6.57 -8.38
N THR A 110 14.89 -5.79 -7.55
CA THR A 110 14.45 -4.44 -7.17
C THR A 110 14.64 -3.42 -8.31
N GLY A 111 13.95 -2.30 -8.17
CA GLY A 111 14.00 -1.14 -9.04
C GLY A 111 15.37 -0.45 -9.08
N PRO A 112 15.55 0.50 -10.02
CA PRO A 112 16.77 1.27 -10.15
C PRO A 112 17.01 2.24 -8.97
N GLY A 113 16.04 2.41 -8.07
CA GLY A 113 16.10 3.42 -7.01
C GLY A 113 15.74 4.81 -7.51
N ASN A 114 16.24 5.83 -6.80
CA ASN A 114 16.04 7.24 -7.08
C ASN A 114 17.35 8.00 -6.85
N THR A 115 17.67 8.95 -7.72
CA THR A 115 18.74 9.91 -7.49
C THR A 115 18.17 11.21 -6.93
N ALA A 116 18.87 11.84 -5.99
CA ALA A 116 18.60 13.19 -5.53
C ALA A 116 19.85 14.06 -5.67
N VAL A 117 19.71 15.22 -6.31
CA VAL A 117 20.76 16.20 -6.53
C VAL A 117 20.36 17.51 -5.84
N PHE A 118 21.17 17.94 -4.89
CA PHE A 118 20.99 19.17 -4.13
C PHE A 118 22.02 20.20 -4.60
N THR A 119 21.55 21.36 -5.02
CA THR A 119 22.37 22.54 -5.32
C THR A 119 22.30 23.48 -4.13
N TYR A 120 23.44 23.92 -3.61
CA TYR A 120 23.52 24.78 -2.42
C TYR A 120 24.71 25.73 -2.48
N VAL A 121 24.66 26.80 -1.67
CA VAL A 121 25.79 27.71 -1.45
C VAL A 121 26.64 27.18 -0.30
N ASP A 122 27.89 26.83 -0.57
CA ASP A 122 28.83 26.34 0.43
C ASP A 122 29.18 27.47 1.43
N PRO A 123 28.90 27.29 2.73
CA PRO A 123 29.17 28.31 3.73
C PRO A 123 30.67 28.62 3.91
N ALA A 124 31.59 27.75 3.46
CA ALA A 124 33.02 27.94 3.62
C ALA A 124 33.63 28.95 2.63
N ASN A 125 33.11 29.00 1.39
CA ASN A 125 33.65 29.82 0.31
C ASN A 125 32.60 30.72 -0.38
N GLY A 126 31.30 30.49 -0.14
CA GLY A 126 30.21 31.22 -0.77
C GLY A 126 29.91 30.81 -2.21
N GLU A 127 30.49 29.71 -2.71
CA GLU A 127 30.29 29.21 -4.07
C GLU A 127 29.11 28.25 -4.16
N GLU A 128 28.44 28.23 -5.31
CA GLU A 128 27.40 27.24 -5.60
C GLU A 128 28.03 25.87 -5.89
N THR A 129 27.57 24.85 -5.19
CA THR A 129 28.05 23.46 -5.27
C THR A 129 26.87 22.50 -5.39
N THR A 130 27.12 21.32 -5.95
CA THR A 130 26.16 20.23 -6.01
C THR A 130 26.58 19.02 -5.18
N LEU A 131 25.60 18.38 -4.55
CA LEU A 131 25.72 17.11 -3.85
C LEU A 131 24.70 16.16 -4.47
N PHE A 132 25.11 14.94 -4.80
CA PHE A 132 24.19 13.91 -5.25
C PHE A 132 24.24 12.67 -4.37
N ARG A 133 23.09 12.02 -4.23
CA ARG A 133 22.93 10.72 -3.57
C ARG A 133 21.99 9.84 -4.36
N ASN A 134 22.23 8.53 -4.29
CA ASN A 134 21.37 7.51 -4.85
C ASN A 134 20.72 6.76 -3.69
N SER A 135 19.45 6.39 -3.85
CA SER A 135 18.84 5.42 -2.95
C SER A 135 19.51 4.06 -3.16
N GLY A 136 19.43 3.22 -2.14
CA GLY A 136 19.94 1.86 -2.21
C GLY A 136 19.13 0.95 -1.28
N PRO A 137 19.07 -0.36 -1.58
CA PRO A 137 18.36 -1.32 -0.74
C PRO A 137 18.79 -1.22 0.74
N GLY A 138 17.83 -1.04 1.65
CA GLY A 138 18.09 -0.99 3.09
C GLY A 138 18.70 0.33 3.61
N LEU A 139 18.95 1.32 2.74
CA LEU A 139 19.44 2.65 3.10
C LEU A 139 18.27 3.65 3.25
N PRO A 140 18.44 4.80 3.89
CA PRO A 140 17.44 5.87 3.82
C PRO A 140 17.22 6.34 2.37
N PRO A 141 16.07 6.97 2.04
CA PRO A 141 15.86 7.61 0.74
C PRO A 141 16.99 8.60 0.40
N ALA A 142 17.25 8.78 -0.89
CA ALA A 142 18.34 9.63 -1.39
C ALA A 142 18.28 11.06 -0.81
N GLU A 143 17.08 11.61 -0.64
CA GLU A 143 16.83 12.93 -0.09
C GLU A 143 17.25 13.03 1.38
N TYR A 144 16.99 12.00 2.19
CA TYR A 144 17.43 11.94 3.59
C TYR A 144 18.94 11.75 3.71
N GLN A 145 19.54 10.96 2.82
CA GLN A 145 21.00 10.81 2.75
C GLN A 145 21.65 12.16 2.44
N ALA A 146 21.18 12.85 1.40
CA ALA A 146 21.69 14.16 1.02
C ALA A 146 21.51 15.20 2.13
N TRP A 147 20.36 15.23 2.80
CA TRP A 147 20.18 16.06 3.99
C TRP A 147 21.26 15.75 5.04
N ALA A 148 21.47 14.48 5.37
CA ALA A 148 22.42 14.10 6.40
C ALA A 148 23.85 14.59 6.09
N ASP A 149 24.28 14.53 4.84
CA ASP A 149 25.56 15.08 4.41
C ASP A 149 25.59 16.61 4.48
N LEU A 150 24.54 17.30 4.05
CA LEU A 150 24.45 18.77 4.17
C LEU A 150 24.59 19.22 5.63
N ARG A 151 23.98 18.49 6.58
CA ARG A 151 24.18 18.75 8.00
C ARG A 151 25.62 18.54 8.44
N GLN A 152 26.28 17.49 7.97
CA GLN A 152 27.69 17.23 8.31
C GLN A 152 28.62 18.33 7.75
N LEU A 153 28.27 18.88 6.60
CA LEU A 153 28.93 20.02 5.97
C LEU A 153 28.52 21.37 6.61
N ASN A 154 27.64 21.37 7.60
CA ASN A 154 27.08 22.56 8.25
C ASN A 154 26.40 23.54 7.27
N VAL A 155 25.81 23.03 6.19
CA VAL A 155 25.05 23.82 5.22
C VAL A 155 23.68 24.16 5.82
N PRO A 156 23.34 25.45 6.03
CA PRO A 156 22.01 25.85 6.46
C PRO A 156 20.93 25.48 5.44
N VAL A 157 19.70 25.22 5.89
CA VAL A 157 18.58 24.89 4.97
C VAL A 157 18.27 26.01 3.98
N ASP A 158 18.48 27.27 4.39
CA ASP A 158 18.28 28.46 3.54
C ASP A 158 19.31 28.57 2.42
N ASN A 159 20.45 27.87 2.53
CA ASN A 159 21.50 27.86 1.52
C ASN A 159 21.23 26.87 0.38
N VAL A 160 20.23 25.99 0.52
CA VAL A 160 19.85 25.06 -0.55
C VAL A 160 19.01 25.81 -1.58
N LEU A 161 19.52 25.88 -2.81
CA LEU A 161 18.94 26.64 -3.92
C LEU A 161 18.07 25.78 -4.83
N GLY A 162 18.34 24.47 -4.92
CA GLY A 162 17.58 23.58 -5.80
C GLY A 162 17.71 22.13 -5.40
N VAL A 163 16.64 21.36 -5.64
CA VAL A 163 16.63 19.91 -5.49
C VAL A 163 16.01 19.29 -6.74
N HIS A 164 16.76 18.40 -7.38
CA HIS A 164 16.28 17.60 -8.51
C HIS A 164 16.28 16.11 -8.14
N THR A 165 15.18 15.42 -8.40
CA THR A 165 15.08 13.97 -8.21
C THR A 165 14.66 13.24 -9.48
N ASP A 166 14.99 11.96 -9.60
CA ASP A 166 14.50 11.16 -10.74
C ASP A 166 12.98 10.98 -10.65
N LEU A 167 12.49 10.57 -9.48
CA LEU A 167 11.06 10.40 -9.19
C LEU A 167 10.54 11.57 -8.36
N ARG A 168 9.29 11.99 -8.60
CA ARG A 168 8.63 12.98 -7.76
C ARG A 168 8.68 12.57 -6.28
N PRO A 169 9.14 13.45 -5.36
CA PRO A 169 9.10 13.19 -3.93
C PRO A 169 7.68 12.83 -3.45
N SER A 170 7.57 11.82 -2.60
CA SER A 170 6.28 11.18 -2.28
C SER A 170 5.76 11.59 -0.90
N LEU A 171 4.43 11.53 -0.73
CA LEU A 171 3.75 11.61 0.58
C LEU A 171 3.29 10.20 1.02
N LEU A 172 4.18 9.23 0.85
CA LEU A 172 3.93 7.82 1.18
C LEU A 172 4.69 7.44 2.47
N PRO A 173 4.22 6.43 3.21
CA PRO A 173 4.92 5.92 4.38
C PRO A 173 6.32 5.40 4.01
N GLY A 174 7.25 5.38 4.97
CA GLY A 174 8.66 5.07 4.71
C GLY A 174 9.50 6.30 4.37
N GLY A 175 9.05 7.49 4.79
CA GLY A 175 9.88 8.68 4.82
C GLY A 175 9.27 9.97 4.27
N TYR A 176 8.09 9.96 3.65
CA TYR A 176 7.39 11.19 3.24
C TYR A 176 8.33 12.25 2.63
N THR A 177 9.12 11.89 1.61
CA THR A 177 10.24 12.72 1.13
C THR A 177 9.79 14.11 0.67
N ALA A 178 8.54 14.28 0.25
CA ALA A 178 7.98 15.60 -0.01
C ALA A 178 7.96 16.51 1.23
N GLU A 179 7.62 15.99 2.42
CA GLU A 179 7.65 16.75 3.68
C GLU A 179 9.07 17.16 4.06
N LEU A 180 10.05 16.28 3.81
CA LEU A 180 11.45 16.61 4.00
C LEU A 180 11.86 17.81 3.14
N LEU A 181 11.51 17.79 1.86
CA LEU A 181 11.94 18.83 0.93
C LEU A 181 11.25 20.18 1.20
N ASN A 182 10.06 20.17 1.80
CA ASN A 182 9.37 21.40 2.23
C ASN A 182 10.14 22.19 3.30
N THR A 183 11.17 21.61 3.93
CA THR A 183 12.01 22.29 4.92
C THR A 183 13.08 23.20 4.32
N PHE A 184 13.29 23.14 3.00
CA PHE A 184 14.26 23.98 2.28
C PHE A 184 13.52 25.15 1.60
N PRO A 185 13.34 26.30 2.27
CA PRO A 185 12.40 27.34 1.83
C PRO A 185 12.80 28.03 0.53
N ASN A 186 14.09 28.04 0.20
CA ASN A 186 14.63 28.70 -0.98
C ASN A 186 14.86 27.73 -2.15
N ALA A 187 14.64 26.43 -1.95
CA ALA A 187 14.96 25.42 -2.93
C ALA A 187 13.91 25.36 -4.05
N GLN A 188 14.35 25.46 -5.31
CA GLN A 188 13.52 25.10 -6.44
C GLN A 188 13.46 23.57 -6.58
N LEU A 189 12.27 22.99 -6.39
CA LEU A 189 12.05 21.55 -6.50
C LEU A 189 11.71 21.16 -7.95
N SER A 190 12.35 20.12 -8.47
CA SER A 190 12.06 19.54 -9.79
C SER A 190 12.25 18.02 -9.77
N CYS A 191 11.61 17.33 -10.72
CA CYS A 191 11.80 15.90 -10.91
C CYS A 191 11.71 15.49 -12.37
N SER A 192 12.32 14.37 -12.74
CA SER A 192 12.28 13.84 -14.11
C SER A 192 10.98 13.11 -14.42
N GLN A 193 10.49 12.28 -13.49
CA GLN A 193 9.33 11.42 -13.68
C GLN A 193 8.26 11.66 -12.61
N GLY A 194 7.00 11.42 -12.97
CA GLY A 194 5.89 11.40 -12.02
C GLY A 194 6.03 10.27 -11.01
N TYR A 195 5.50 10.45 -9.81
CA TYR A 195 5.40 9.44 -8.76
C TYR A 195 4.40 9.96 -7.71
N GLY A 196 3.73 9.10 -6.94
CA GLY A 196 2.80 9.60 -5.90
C GLY A 196 1.73 8.64 -5.41
N ALA A 197 0.59 9.21 -5.01
CA ALA A 197 -0.46 8.52 -4.25
C ALA A 197 -1.15 7.38 -5.02
N LEU A 198 -1.35 7.53 -6.34
CA LEU A 198 -2.04 6.54 -7.15
C LEU A 198 -1.07 5.44 -7.63
N PRO A 199 -1.45 4.15 -7.53
CA PRO A 199 -0.63 3.04 -8.03
C PRO A 199 -0.25 3.18 -9.51
N GLU A 200 -1.19 3.59 -10.35
CA GLU A 200 -1.02 3.80 -11.79
C GLU A 200 0.14 4.79 -12.06
N THR A 201 0.12 5.94 -11.39
CA THR A 201 1.14 6.99 -11.51
C THR A 201 2.52 6.52 -11.05
N ARG A 202 2.58 5.66 -10.02
CA ARG A 202 3.86 5.07 -9.58
C ARG A 202 4.39 4.09 -10.61
N ALA A 203 3.54 3.22 -11.14
CA ALA A 203 3.93 2.25 -12.16
C ALA A 203 4.45 2.93 -13.42
N GLU A 204 3.76 3.97 -13.90
CA GLU A 204 4.19 4.81 -15.04
C GLU A 204 5.55 5.47 -14.77
N GLY A 205 5.70 6.09 -13.59
CA GLY A 205 6.94 6.74 -13.18
C GLY A 205 8.14 5.80 -13.16
N ILE A 206 7.96 4.61 -12.59
CA ILE A 206 9.01 3.58 -12.52
C ILE A 206 9.34 3.02 -13.90
N ALA A 207 8.33 2.78 -14.75
CA ALA A 207 8.57 2.33 -16.12
C ALA A 207 9.40 3.35 -16.92
N ALA A 208 9.04 4.64 -16.82
CA ALA A 208 9.79 5.71 -17.48
C ALA A 208 11.21 5.85 -16.93
N LEU A 209 11.40 5.71 -15.61
CA LEU A 209 12.73 5.73 -15.00
C LEU A 209 13.60 4.56 -15.48
N VAL A 210 13.04 3.35 -15.55
CA VAL A 210 13.78 2.18 -16.07
C VAL A 210 14.23 2.43 -17.51
N GLU A 211 13.37 2.97 -18.37
CA GLU A 211 13.74 3.32 -19.75
C GLU A 211 14.84 4.39 -19.82
N GLN A 212 14.76 5.41 -18.96
CA GLN A 212 15.78 6.45 -18.84
C GLN A 212 17.13 5.84 -18.44
N VAL A 213 17.16 5.00 -17.41
CA VAL A 213 18.38 4.31 -16.94
C VAL A 213 18.97 3.43 -18.03
N GLU A 214 18.15 2.63 -18.71
CA GLU A 214 18.62 1.77 -19.81
C GLU A 214 19.20 2.58 -20.98
N THR A 215 18.60 3.72 -21.30
CA THR A 215 19.06 4.61 -22.36
C THR A 215 20.39 5.25 -22.00
N MET A 216 20.56 5.74 -20.76
CA MET A 216 21.83 6.29 -20.27
C MET A 216 22.97 5.25 -20.35
N HIS A 217 22.72 4.00 -19.92
CA HIS A 217 23.74 2.94 -19.99
C HIS A 217 24.12 2.60 -21.43
N ARG A 218 23.14 2.50 -22.33
CA ARG A 218 23.40 2.27 -23.76
C ARG A 218 24.25 3.39 -24.38
N MET A 219 23.95 4.65 -24.06
CA MET A 219 24.75 5.79 -24.54
C MET A 219 26.17 5.79 -24.00
N ALA A 220 26.37 5.31 -22.76
CA ALA A 220 27.69 5.14 -22.16
C ALA A 220 28.45 3.90 -22.65
N GLY A 221 27.86 3.07 -23.54
CA GLY A 221 28.45 1.81 -24.00
C GLY A 221 28.53 0.74 -22.90
N GLN A 222 27.72 0.87 -21.85
CA GLN A 222 27.68 -0.03 -20.70
C GLN A 222 26.47 -0.97 -20.79
N GLN A 223 26.56 -2.13 -20.13
CA GLN A 223 25.43 -3.02 -19.99
C GLN A 223 24.42 -2.43 -18.99
N PRO A 224 23.12 -2.34 -19.32
CA PRO A 224 22.12 -1.84 -18.38
C PRO A 224 21.95 -2.78 -17.18
N PRO A 225 21.48 -2.25 -16.04
CA PRO A 225 21.14 -3.06 -14.88
C PRO A 225 20.02 -4.08 -15.22
N PRO A 226 19.89 -5.16 -14.43
CA PRO A 226 18.79 -6.10 -14.62
C PRO A 226 17.44 -5.38 -14.49
N ARG A 227 16.49 -5.72 -15.37
CA ARG A 227 15.15 -5.15 -15.30
C ARG A 227 14.47 -5.52 -13.98
N PRO A 228 13.78 -4.56 -13.34
CA PRO A 228 13.04 -4.84 -12.11
C PRO A 228 11.98 -5.92 -12.33
N HIS A 229 11.81 -6.79 -11.34
CA HIS A 229 10.83 -7.85 -11.36
C HIS A 229 10.29 -8.04 -9.95
N ARG A 230 9.16 -7.37 -9.69
CA ARG A 230 8.37 -7.52 -8.46
C ARG A 230 7.61 -8.84 -8.52
N VAL A 231 7.83 -9.70 -7.53
CA VAL A 231 7.00 -10.91 -7.37
C VAL A 231 5.69 -10.58 -6.68
N PRO A 232 4.57 -11.22 -7.07
CA PRO A 232 3.28 -11.00 -6.41
C PRO A 232 3.34 -11.43 -4.93
N VAL A 233 2.47 -10.85 -4.11
CA VAL A 233 2.27 -11.33 -2.73
C VAL A 233 1.80 -12.79 -2.80
N PRO A 234 2.40 -13.72 -2.05
CA PRO A 234 2.01 -15.13 -2.15
C PRO A 234 0.55 -15.32 -1.73
N ALA A 235 -0.24 -15.98 -2.58
CA ALA A 235 -1.67 -16.17 -2.32
C ALA A 235 -1.96 -17.11 -1.14
N GLN A 236 -1.01 -18.00 -0.83
CA GLN A 236 -1.09 -18.91 0.31
C GLN A 236 0.26 -18.89 1.04
N VAL A 237 0.23 -18.38 2.26
CA VAL A 237 1.36 -18.40 3.19
C VAL A 237 0.92 -19.17 4.42
N THR A 238 1.82 -20.02 4.95
CA THR A 238 1.56 -20.68 6.23
C THR A 238 1.62 -19.63 7.33
N PRO A 239 0.55 -19.43 8.13
CA PRO A 239 0.57 -18.45 9.20
C PRO A 239 1.72 -18.73 10.18
N ALA A 240 2.43 -17.67 10.57
CA ALA A 240 3.48 -17.76 11.56
C ALA A 240 2.88 -18.12 12.92
N GLU A 241 3.61 -18.90 13.72
CA GLU A 241 3.17 -19.22 15.09
C GLU A 241 2.97 -17.92 15.90
N PRO A 242 1.81 -17.74 16.56
CA PRO A 242 1.57 -16.59 17.41
C PRO A 242 2.58 -16.51 18.55
N LEU A 243 3.24 -15.36 18.68
CA LEU A 243 4.15 -15.11 19.80
C LEU A 243 3.37 -14.58 20.99
N ARG A 244 3.58 -15.18 22.17
CA ARG A 244 3.14 -14.58 23.44
C ARG A 244 3.89 -13.27 23.68
N ASP A 245 3.26 -12.29 24.32
CA ASP A 245 3.84 -10.96 24.50
C ASP A 245 5.24 -10.95 25.12
N ALA A 246 5.49 -11.79 26.13
CA ALA A 246 6.83 -11.90 26.71
C ALA A 246 7.88 -12.44 25.72
N ALA A 247 7.50 -13.32 24.80
CA ALA A 247 8.38 -13.82 23.74
C ALA A 247 8.57 -12.78 22.63
N LEU A 248 7.52 -12.08 22.25
CA LEU A 248 7.59 -10.94 21.33
C LEU A 248 8.51 -9.85 21.89
N GLY A 249 8.39 -9.51 23.17
CA GLY A 249 9.24 -8.53 23.83
C GLY A 249 10.73 -8.89 23.81
N ARG A 250 11.07 -10.18 23.98
CA ARG A 250 12.46 -10.64 23.81
C ARG A 250 12.93 -10.49 22.36
N HIS A 251 12.10 -10.90 21.41
CA HIS A 251 12.42 -10.76 19.99
C HIS A 251 12.63 -9.28 19.59
N LEU A 252 11.81 -8.36 20.09
CA LEU A 252 12.01 -6.92 19.88
C LEU A 252 13.34 -6.45 20.48
N VAL A 253 13.71 -6.92 21.67
CA VAL A 253 15.01 -6.58 22.29
C VAL A 253 16.17 -7.15 21.48
N ASP A 254 16.04 -8.35 20.91
CA ASP A 254 17.07 -8.94 20.05
C ASP A 254 17.31 -8.12 18.77
N VAL A 255 16.26 -7.53 18.20
CA VAL A 255 16.32 -6.73 16.96
C VAL A 255 16.72 -5.29 17.22
N PHE A 256 16.08 -4.62 18.18
CA PHE A 256 16.23 -3.19 18.42
C PHE A 256 17.24 -2.87 19.52
N GLY A 257 17.52 -3.79 20.45
CA GLY A 257 18.27 -3.54 21.67
C GLY A 257 17.37 -3.07 22.82
N GLU A 258 17.81 -3.33 24.05
CA GLU A 258 17.00 -3.16 25.26
C GLU A 258 16.50 -1.72 25.46
N ASP A 259 17.38 -0.73 25.29
CA ASP A 259 17.06 0.70 25.45
C ASP A 259 16.14 1.27 24.37
N ARG A 260 15.90 0.49 23.29
CA ARG A 260 15.08 0.91 22.14
C ARG A 260 13.77 0.15 22.04
N VAL A 261 13.37 -0.60 23.07
CA VAL A 261 12.03 -1.17 23.20
C VAL A 261 11.26 -0.43 24.30
N ARG A 262 10.21 0.27 23.91
CA ARG A 262 9.35 1.03 24.82
C ARG A 262 8.25 0.13 25.37
N ARG A 263 8.33 -0.15 26.67
CA ARG A 263 7.24 -0.70 27.47
C ARG A 263 6.59 0.42 28.26
N TYR A 264 5.29 0.28 28.48
CA TYR A 264 4.51 1.27 29.22
C TYR A 264 4.13 0.69 30.58
N ASP A 265 4.12 1.54 31.61
CA ASP A 265 3.71 1.12 32.94
C ASP A 265 2.23 0.74 32.95
N ALA A 266 1.84 -0.24 33.75
CA ALA A 266 0.45 -0.66 33.84
C ALA A 266 -0.46 0.50 34.32
N ASP A 267 0.05 1.35 35.21
CA ASP A 267 -0.68 2.50 35.73
C ASP A 267 -0.90 3.57 34.64
N ASP A 268 0.08 3.76 33.74
CA ASP A 268 -0.02 4.72 32.63
C ASP A 268 -1.06 4.31 31.57
N ILE A 269 -1.31 3.01 31.42
CA ILE A 269 -2.23 2.46 30.40
C ILE A 269 -3.60 2.11 30.99
N ALA A 270 -3.73 1.95 32.31
CA ALA A 270 -4.93 1.41 32.97
C ALA A 270 -6.21 2.14 32.54
N GLU A 271 -6.19 3.47 32.58
CA GLU A 271 -7.30 4.36 32.26
C GLU A 271 -7.46 4.64 30.75
N SER A 272 -6.59 4.09 29.90
CA SER A 272 -6.69 4.25 28.45
C SER A 272 -7.87 3.45 27.87
N PRO A 273 -8.46 3.92 26.76
CA PRO A 273 -9.54 3.22 26.06
C PRO A 273 -9.05 2.00 25.26
N LEU A 274 -7.75 1.67 25.32
CA LEU A 274 -7.17 0.58 24.53
C LEU A 274 -7.79 -0.78 24.90
N PRO A 275 -7.95 -1.71 23.96
CA PRO A 275 -8.34 -3.09 24.27
C PRO A 275 -7.34 -3.79 25.20
N GLU A 276 -7.82 -4.67 26.09
CA GLU A 276 -6.97 -5.36 27.07
C GLU A 276 -5.82 -6.16 26.43
N THR A 277 -6.04 -6.75 25.25
CA THR A 277 -5.00 -7.42 24.48
C THR A 277 -3.88 -6.45 24.06
N THR A 278 -4.24 -5.25 23.60
CA THR A 278 -3.29 -4.18 23.29
C THR A 278 -2.56 -3.70 24.54
N LYS A 279 -3.27 -3.48 25.66
CA LYS A 279 -2.64 -3.08 26.94
C LYS A 279 -1.59 -4.11 27.37
N ALA A 280 -1.92 -5.40 27.30
CA ALA A 280 -1.00 -6.48 27.60
C ALA A 280 0.24 -6.46 26.67
N THR A 281 0.04 -6.29 25.37
CA THR A 281 1.15 -6.16 24.41
C THR A 281 2.06 -4.98 24.75
N LEU A 282 1.50 -3.78 25.00
CA LEU A 282 2.28 -2.57 25.31
C LEU A 282 3.03 -2.67 26.65
N THR A 283 2.50 -3.43 27.61
CA THR A 283 3.12 -3.66 28.92
C THR A 283 4.24 -4.70 28.83
N TRP A 284 3.96 -5.88 28.27
CA TRP A 284 4.85 -7.04 28.33
C TRP A 284 5.82 -7.11 27.14
N ALA A 285 5.32 -6.88 25.93
CA ALA A 285 6.17 -6.87 24.74
C ALA A 285 6.85 -5.51 24.54
N GLY A 286 6.03 -4.45 24.58
CA GLY A 286 6.39 -3.10 24.18
C GLY A 286 6.30 -2.88 22.66
N LEU A 287 6.72 -1.70 22.22
CA LEU A 287 6.90 -1.33 20.81
C LEU A 287 8.36 -0.89 20.59
N PRO A 288 8.91 -0.95 19.37
CA PRO A 288 10.16 -0.24 19.08
C PRO A 288 9.98 1.25 19.38
N ALA A 289 10.89 1.81 20.17
CA ALA A 289 10.83 3.21 20.58
C ALA A 289 10.96 4.14 19.37
N ASP A 290 11.83 3.76 18.43
CA ASP A 290 12.02 4.42 17.15
C ASP A 290 12.54 3.41 16.11
N LEU A 291 11.88 3.39 14.95
CA LEU A 291 12.35 2.81 13.71
C LEU A 291 12.29 3.93 12.65
N PRO A 292 13.42 4.60 12.39
CA PRO A 292 13.44 5.81 11.56
C PRO A 292 12.70 5.64 10.24
N LEU A 293 11.87 6.63 9.88
CA LEU A 293 11.00 6.71 8.69
C LEU A 293 9.72 5.86 8.73
N PHE A 294 9.57 4.96 9.71
CA PHE A 294 8.46 4.01 9.74
C PHE A 294 7.62 4.09 11.00
N PHE A 295 8.23 4.26 12.17
CA PHE A 295 7.47 4.31 13.41
C PHE A 295 8.27 4.92 14.56
N THR A 296 7.63 5.80 15.31
CA THR A 296 8.10 6.30 16.59
C THR A 296 6.96 6.17 17.61
N ALA A 297 7.23 5.50 18.72
CA ALA A 297 6.25 5.24 19.77
C ALA A 297 5.98 6.51 20.60
N ASP A 298 4.72 6.71 21.01
CA ASP A 298 4.37 7.83 21.88
C ASP A 298 5.08 7.74 23.25
N ARG A 299 5.42 8.90 23.80
CA ARG A 299 6.27 9.01 24.99
C ARG A 299 5.46 9.50 26.20
N PRO A 300 5.45 8.78 27.34
CA PRO A 300 4.78 9.27 28.54
C PRO A 300 5.37 10.58 29.07
N ASP A 301 6.68 10.78 28.93
CA ASP A 301 7.41 11.97 29.37
C ASP A 301 7.30 13.16 28.41
N ALA A 302 6.77 12.93 27.20
CA ALA A 302 6.52 13.94 26.19
C ALA A 302 5.27 13.54 25.38
N PRO A 303 4.08 13.55 26.00
CA PRO A 303 2.88 13.04 25.39
C PRO A 303 2.49 13.87 24.16
N PRO A 304 1.82 13.27 23.15
CA PRO A 304 1.31 14.02 22.03
C PRO A 304 0.21 14.99 22.47
N ALA A 305 -0.18 15.93 21.60
CA ALA A 305 -1.37 16.75 21.80
C ALA A 305 -2.59 15.86 22.08
N GLY A 306 -3.35 16.15 23.13
CA GLY A 306 -4.43 15.33 23.66
C GLY A 306 -4.03 14.37 24.79
N GLY A 307 -2.73 14.18 25.04
CA GLY A 307 -2.21 13.29 26.08
C GLY A 307 -1.81 11.89 25.57
N LEU A 308 -1.24 11.09 26.46
CA LEU A 308 -0.84 9.71 26.14
C LEU A 308 -2.08 8.85 25.82
N PHE A 309 -2.03 8.11 24.72
CA PHE A 309 -3.15 7.29 24.22
C PHE A 309 -4.45 8.06 23.94
N THR A 310 -4.35 9.36 23.64
CA THR A 310 -5.50 10.17 23.20
C THR A 310 -6.20 9.55 22.00
N ASP A 311 -7.52 9.76 21.91
CA ASP A 311 -8.24 9.48 20.68
C ASP A 311 -7.75 10.38 19.54
N VAL A 312 -7.80 9.86 18.31
CA VAL A 312 -7.30 10.53 17.11
C VAL A 312 -8.08 11.82 16.83
N ALA A 313 -9.39 11.86 17.11
CA ALA A 313 -10.18 13.07 16.87
C ALA A 313 -9.71 14.23 17.77
N THR A 314 -9.48 13.98 19.05
CA THR A 314 -8.89 14.95 19.98
C THR A 314 -7.51 15.39 19.53
N ASN A 315 -6.62 14.45 19.15
CA ASN A 315 -5.29 14.79 18.64
C ASN A 315 -5.35 15.72 17.42
N LEU A 316 -6.23 15.43 16.45
CA LEU A 316 -6.41 16.23 15.24
C LEU A 316 -6.93 17.63 15.56
N ARG A 317 -7.89 17.77 16.49
CA ARG A 317 -8.41 19.08 16.90
C ARG A 317 -7.35 19.94 17.55
N GLU A 318 -6.59 19.39 18.48
CA GLU A 318 -5.54 20.15 19.19
C GLU A 318 -4.40 20.57 18.27
N ARG A 319 -4.04 19.72 17.29
CA ARG A 319 -3.06 20.05 16.24
C ARG A 319 -3.60 20.96 15.16
N ARG A 320 -4.88 21.37 15.24
CA ARG A 320 -5.57 22.23 14.28
C ARG A 320 -5.52 21.65 12.86
N SER A 321 -5.85 20.36 12.76
CA SER A 321 -6.01 19.70 11.46
C SER A 321 -6.94 20.51 10.55
N PRO A 322 -6.60 20.65 9.25
CA PRO A 322 -7.47 21.31 8.28
C PRO A 322 -8.62 20.43 7.80
N ALA A 323 -8.70 19.16 8.23
CA ALA A 323 -9.81 18.28 7.90
C ALA A 323 -11.13 18.81 8.49
N GLY A 324 -12.24 18.56 7.79
CA GLY A 324 -13.57 18.94 8.28
C GLY A 324 -13.95 18.17 9.54
N GLU A 325 -14.69 18.82 10.45
CA GLU A 325 -15.10 18.25 11.75
C GLU A 325 -15.86 16.92 11.61
N GLU A 326 -16.64 16.75 10.54
CA GLU A 326 -17.31 15.48 10.25
C GLU A 326 -16.32 14.32 10.08
N LYS A 327 -15.24 14.54 9.30
CA LYS A 327 -14.19 13.52 9.09
C LYS A 327 -13.38 13.28 10.35
N ILE A 328 -13.13 14.32 11.14
CA ILE A 328 -12.40 14.20 12.41
C ILE A 328 -13.25 13.41 13.41
N GLY A 329 -14.54 13.74 13.55
CA GLY A 329 -15.44 13.14 14.53
C GLY A 329 -15.60 11.62 14.36
N VAL A 330 -15.61 11.12 13.12
CA VAL A 330 -15.71 9.68 12.87
C VAL A 330 -14.47 8.89 13.32
N LEU A 331 -13.34 9.54 13.61
CA LEU A 331 -12.09 8.90 14.03
C LEU A 331 -11.94 8.76 15.55
N ALA A 332 -12.92 9.20 16.34
CA ALA A 332 -12.89 9.11 17.82
C ALA A 332 -12.82 7.66 18.36
N HIS A 333 -13.08 6.66 17.51
CA HIS A 333 -12.95 5.24 17.83
C HIS A 333 -11.51 4.71 17.78
N LEU A 334 -10.55 5.52 17.31
CA LEU A 334 -9.13 5.19 17.20
C LEU A 334 -8.34 5.92 18.29
N SER A 335 -7.44 5.22 18.99
CA SER A 335 -6.55 5.80 19.99
C SER A 335 -5.10 5.70 19.57
N ARG A 336 -4.39 6.82 19.60
CA ARG A 336 -3.02 6.95 19.09
C ARG A 336 -2.03 6.16 19.96
N ILE A 337 -1.08 5.47 19.33
CA ILE A 337 0.04 4.78 19.99
C ILE A 337 1.42 5.26 19.48
N GLY A 338 1.45 6.05 18.40
CA GLY A 338 2.67 6.58 17.82
C GLY A 338 2.40 7.30 16.50
N PHE A 339 3.45 7.45 15.68
CA PHE A 339 3.38 8.02 14.34
C PHE A 339 4.49 7.47 13.44
N ASP A 340 4.33 7.57 12.12
CA ASP A 340 5.31 7.09 11.13
C ASP A 340 6.16 8.22 10.52
N GLY A 341 6.21 9.38 11.19
CA GLY A 341 6.82 10.61 10.69
C GLY A 341 5.78 11.66 10.29
N VAL A 342 4.61 11.24 9.79
CA VAL A 342 3.51 12.15 9.42
C VAL A 342 2.17 11.64 9.94
N ALA A 343 1.79 10.42 9.57
CA ALA A 343 0.52 9.82 9.95
C ALA A 343 0.53 9.36 11.41
N MET A 344 -0.60 9.52 12.10
CA MET A 344 -0.79 8.93 13.43
C MET A 344 -0.99 7.44 13.27
N ILE A 345 -0.26 6.63 14.05
CA ILE A 345 -0.51 5.21 14.17
C ILE A 345 -1.42 5.01 15.39
N ALA A 346 -2.58 4.41 15.18
CA ALA A 346 -3.65 4.33 16.15
C ALA A 346 -4.29 2.95 16.18
N VAL A 347 -4.83 2.58 17.34
CA VAL A 347 -5.51 1.32 17.62
C VAL A 347 -7.01 1.55 17.67
N GLN A 348 -7.77 0.68 17.01
CA GLN A 348 -9.21 0.67 17.07
C GLN A 348 -9.70 0.18 18.44
N CYS A 349 -10.35 1.08 19.18
CA CYS A 349 -10.80 0.88 20.56
C CYS A 349 -12.31 0.66 20.67
N LEU A 350 -13.07 1.12 19.68
CA LEU A 350 -14.52 0.93 19.58
C LEU A 350 -14.87 0.34 18.20
N PRO A 351 -16.00 -0.37 18.06
CA PRO A 351 -16.48 -0.82 16.76
C PRO A 351 -16.61 0.35 15.77
N GLY A 352 -16.02 0.20 14.59
CA GLY A 352 -16.09 1.19 13.52
C GLY A 352 -17.41 1.10 12.76
N THR A 353 -17.72 2.12 11.96
CA THR A 353 -18.96 2.16 11.17
C THR A 353 -18.90 1.36 9.87
N THR A 354 -17.73 0.81 9.49
CA THR A 354 -17.52 0.23 8.15
C THR A 354 -16.87 -1.17 8.10
N GLU A 355 -16.50 -1.83 9.21
CA GLU A 355 -15.84 -3.15 9.19
C GLU A 355 -16.27 -4.08 10.34
N PRO A 356 -16.33 -5.42 10.15
CA PRO A 356 -16.71 -6.36 11.21
C PRO A 356 -15.52 -6.63 12.17
N ASP A 357 -15.77 -6.52 13.48
CA ASP A 357 -14.92 -7.00 14.60
C ASP A 357 -13.44 -6.54 14.69
N GLY A 358 -13.09 -5.37 14.14
CA GLY A 358 -11.72 -4.81 14.11
C GLY A 358 -11.14 -4.27 15.43
N LEU A 359 -11.65 -4.66 16.62
CA LEU A 359 -11.09 -4.18 17.89
C LEU A 359 -9.61 -4.61 18.03
N GLY A 360 -8.73 -3.65 18.31
CA GLY A 360 -7.29 -3.87 18.40
C GLY A 360 -6.53 -3.69 17.08
N ALA A 361 -7.23 -3.57 15.95
CA ALA A 361 -6.60 -3.31 14.66
C ALA A 361 -5.86 -1.96 14.66
N VAL A 362 -4.76 -1.91 13.92
CA VAL A 362 -3.86 -0.76 13.80
C VAL A 362 -4.11 -0.06 12.48
N TRP A 363 -4.19 1.27 12.55
CA TRP A 363 -4.51 2.17 11.46
C TRP A 363 -3.50 3.32 11.40
N ALA A 364 -3.14 3.74 10.20
CA ALA A 364 -2.39 4.95 9.94
C ALA A 364 -3.37 6.03 9.48
N VAL A 365 -3.43 7.15 10.20
CA VAL A 365 -4.34 8.26 9.88
C VAL A 365 -3.53 9.45 9.39
N ASP A 366 -3.91 10.01 8.25
CA ASP A 366 -3.30 11.21 7.71
C ASP A 366 -3.80 12.47 8.46
N PRO A 367 -2.91 13.33 8.98
CA PRO A 367 -3.32 14.46 9.82
C PRO A 367 -3.98 15.61 9.06
N VAL A 368 -3.84 15.66 7.73
CA VAL A 368 -4.35 16.75 6.90
C VAL A 368 -5.71 16.38 6.30
N THR A 369 -5.83 15.15 5.82
CA THR A 369 -7.00 14.66 5.07
C THR A 369 -7.96 13.86 5.94
N ALA A 370 -7.52 13.43 7.12
CA ALA A 370 -8.21 12.48 8.00
C ALA A 370 -8.49 11.12 7.32
N ALA A 371 -7.73 10.77 6.27
CA ALA A 371 -7.83 9.47 5.63
C ALA A 371 -7.18 8.40 6.52
N ALA A 372 -7.89 7.29 6.73
CA ALA A 372 -7.39 6.14 7.47
C ALA A 372 -6.92 5.04 6.51
N ARG A 373 -5.81 4.41 6.84
CA ARG A 373 -5.21 3.31 6.10
C ARG A 373 -4.94 2.14 7.03
N TYR A 374 -5.36 0.95 6.64
CA TYR A 374 -5.13 -0.25 7.42
C TYR A 374 -3.63 -0.58 7.53
N VAL A 375 -3.19 -1.00 8.72
CA VAL A 375 -1.81 -1.38 9.02
C VAL A 375 -1.74 -2.86 9.39
N ASN A 376 -2.35 -3.24 10.51
CA ASN A 376 -2.33 -4.63 10.98
C ASN A 376 -3.57 -4.98 11.80
N ILE A 377 -3.80 -6.28 11.99
CA ILE A 377 -4.92 -6.79 12.77
C ILE A 377 -4.76 -6.60 14.29
N SER A 378 -3.53 -6.37 14.78
CA SER A 378 -3.26 -6.13 16.19
C SER A 378 -1.95 -5.40 16.43
N ALA A 379 -1.79 -4.81 17.63
CA ALA A 379 -0.53 -4.22 18.06
C ALA A 379 0.64 -5.22 18.10
N ALA A 380 0.37 -6.49 18.45
CA ALA A 380 1.39 -7.54 18.46
C ALA A 380 1.86 -7.90 17.04
N ALA A 381 0.92 -8.01 16.08
CA ALA A 381 1.24 -8.21 14.67
C ALA A 381 2.03 -7.01 14.11
N PHE A 382 1.62 -5.78 14.44
CA PHE A 382 2.34 -4.57 14.03
C PHE A 382 3.77 -4.54 14.56
N ALA A 383 3.98 -4.77 15.86
CA ALA A 383 5.30 -4.78 16.47
C ALA A 383 6.23 -5.85 15.85
N ARG A 384 5.68 -7.05 15.59
CA ARG A 384 6.43 -8.12 14.91
C ARG A 384 6.79 -7.73 13.48
N SER A 385 5.85 -7.18 12.71
CA SER A 385 6.09 -6.72 11.34
C SER A 385 7.14 -5.61 11.25
N LEU A 386 7.20 -4.69 12.22
CA LEU A 386 8.28 -3.70 12.33
C LEU A 386 9.65 -4.36 12.56
N ALA A 387 9.72 -5.43 13.36
CA ALA A 387 10.95 -6.19 13.57
C ALA A 387 11.42 -6.93 12.31
N GLU A 388 10.49 -7.51 11.55
CA GLU A 388 10.79 -8.12 10.25
C GLU A 388 11.31 -7.08 9.25
N LEU A 389 10.66 -5.90 9.17
CA LEU A 389 11.12 -4.79 8.34
C LEU A 389 12.55 -4.33 8.72
N ALA A 390 12.80 -4.12 10.01
CA ALA A 390 14.11 -3.68 10.50
C ALA A 390 15.21 -4.69 10.13
N THR A 391 14.92 -5.98 10.31
CA THR A 391 15.84 -7.07 9.98
C THR A 391 16.10 -7.17 8.48
N ALA A 392 15.05 -7.10 7.65
CA ALA A 392 15.16 -7.14 6.20
C ALA A 392 15.99 -5.97 5.66
N ARG A 393 15.72 -4.74 6.13
CA ARG A 393 16.49 -3.56 5.71
C ARG A 393 17.96 -3.67 6.07
N GLN A 394 18.30 -4.19 7.25
CA GLN A 394 19.70 -4.42 7.62
C GLN A 394 20.38 -5.43 6.68
N ARG A 395 19.70 -6.52 6.32
CA ARG A 395 20.24 -7.54 5.39
C ARG A 395 20.41 -7.03 3.97
N MET A 396 19.57 -6.10 3.55
CA MET A 396 19.60 -5.53 2.20
C MET A 396 20.78 -4.59 1.94
N GLN A 397 21.41 -4.04 2.98
CA GLN A 397 22.48 -3.05 2.82
C GLN A 397 23.67 -3.61 2.05
N GLY A 398 24.02 -2.96 0.95
CA GLY A 398 25.13 -3.34 0.08
C GLY A 398 24.84 -4.52 -0.85
N LEU A 399 23.62 -5.06 -0.87
CA LEU A 399 23.23 -6.09 -1.83
C LEU A 399 23.02 -5.51 -3.24
N ASP A 400 23.26 -6.34 -4.25
CA ASP A 400 22.86 -6.04 -5.62
C ASP A 400 21.33 -6.15 -5.79
N PRO A 401 20.75 -5.64 -6.90
CA PRO A 401 19.29 -5.63 -7.09
C PRO A 401 18.61 -7.00 -7.08
N VAL A 402 19.32 -8.07 -7.45
CA VAL A 402 18.76 -9.44 -7.48
C VAL A 402 18.73 -10.01 -6.06
N ALA A 403 19.82 -9.88 -5.32
CA ALA A 403 19.89 -10.32 -3.93
C ALA A 403 18.93 -9.51 -3.05
N ALA A 404 18.87 -8.18 -3.24
CA ALA A 404 17.89 -7.33 -2.58
C ALA A 404 16.46 -7.73 -2.91
N GLY A 405 16.16 -8.08 -4.17
CA GLY A 405 14.85 -8.59 -4.57
C GLY A 405 14.45 -9.86 -3.82
N GLY A 406 15.41 -10.75 -3.54
CA GLY A 406 15.21 -11.93 -2.70
C GLY A 406 14.78 -11.57 -1.27
N GLU A 407 15.43 -10.58 -0.65
CA GLU A 407 15.08 -10.13 0.70
C GLU A 407 13.70 -9.43 0.74
N VAL A 408 13.34 -8.62 -0.26
CA VAL A 408 12.00 -8.01 -0.34
C VAL A 408 10.92 -9.08 -0.52
N ALA A 409 11.17 -10.10 -1.34
CA ALA A 409 10.25 -11.23 -1.49
C ALA A 409 10.08 -12.01 -0.17
N ALA A 410 11.16 -12.26 0.56
CA ALA A 410 11.12 -12.91 1.87
C ALA A 410 10.35 -12.07 2.90
N LEU A 411 10.54 -10.74 2.91
CA LEU A 411 9.77 -9.83 3.76
C LEU A 411 8.28 -9.89 3.45
N GLN A 412 7.87 -9.92 2.17
CA GLN A 412 6.45 -10.07 1.81
C GLN A 412 5.84 -11.35 2.39
N GLU A 413 6.57 -12.47 2.30
CA GLU A 413 6.13 -13.74 2.86
C GLU A 413 6.03 -13.68 4.39
N GLN A 414 7.02 -13.10 5.06
CA GLN A 414 7.01 -12.92 6.52
C GLN A 414 5.85 -12.04 6.98
N LEU A 415 5.62 -10.89 6.33
CA LEU A 415 4.50 -10.00 6.63
C LEU A 415 3.16 -10.70 6.44
N ALA A 416 2.98 -11.42 5.33
CA ALA A 416 1.76 -12.20 5.08
C ALA A 416 1.58 -13.36 6.08
N ALA A 417 2.66 -13.99 6.52
CA ALA A 417 2.62 -15.04 7.53
C ALA A 417 2.22 -14.49 8.91
N VAL A 418 2.68 -13.29 9.26
CA VAL A 418 2.30 -12.60 10.50
C VAL A 418 0.85 -12.13 10.43
N ASP A 419 0.47 -11.51 9.30
CA ASP A 419 -0.83 -10.90 9.11
C ASP A 419 -1.16 -10.72 7.61
N ALA A 420 -1.93 -11.64 7.04
CA ALA A 420 -2.25 -11.61 5.62
C ALA A 420 -3.08 -10.37 5.20
N SER A 421 -3.90 -9.80 6.09
CA SER A 421 -4.69 -8.59 5.75
C SER A 421 -3.81 -7.35 5.61
N ALA A 422 -2.61 -7.34 6.21
CA ALA A 422 -1.64 -6.25 6.09
C ALA A 422 -1.18 -6.01 4.64
N LEU A 423 -1.26 -7.04 3.78
CA LEU A 423 -0.98 -6.98 2.34
C LEU A 423 -2.24 -7.26 1.49
N GLY A 424 -3.43 -7.14 2.08
CA GLY A 424 -4.69 -7.54 1.45
C GLY A 424 -5.11 -6.69 0.26
N ASN A 425 -4.59 -5.45 0.14
CA ASN A 425 -4.76 -4.60 -1.03
C ASN A 425 -3.55 -3.67 -1.22
N ALA A 426 -3.49 -3.01 -2.38
CA ALA A 426 -2.37 -2.15 -2.79
C ALA A 426 -2.26 -0.81 -2.03
N GLU A 427 -3.26 -0.45 -1.24
CA GLU A 427 -3.34 0.83 -0.52
C GLU A 427 -3.06 0.71 0.97
N THR A 428 -2.97 -0.51 1.52
CA THR A 428 -2.54 -0.76 2.90
C THR A 428 -1.15 -0.18 3.18
N TRP A 429 -0.88 0.12 4.45
CA TRP A 429 0.37 0.76 4.85
C TRP A 429 1.60 -0.06 4.48
N TRP A 430 1.56 -1.38 4.71
CA TRP A 430 2.63 -2.29 4.34
C TRP A 430 2.77 -2.50 2.83
N SER A 431 1.67 -2.56 2.07
CA SER A 431 1.76 -2.66 0.60
C SER A 431 2.51 -1.48 -0.01
N LEU A 432 2.28 -0.26 0.49
CA LEU A 432 2.98 0.94 0.02
C LEU A 432 4.47 0.93 0.38
N ILE A 433 4.83 0.44 1.56
CA ILE A 433 6.24 0.30 1.97
C ILE A 433 6.94 -0.74 1.09
N VAL A 434 6.36 -1.92 0.98
CA VAL A 434 6.91 -3.02 0.18
C VAL A 434 7.04 -2.64 -1.30
N GLU A 435 6.04 -1.94 -1.86
CA GLU A 435 6.11 -1.43 -3.23
C GLU A 435 7.29 -0.47 -3.41
N GLN A 436 7.52 0.45 -2.47
CA GLN A 436 8.66 1.36 -2.52
C GLN A 436 10.00 0.64 -2.36
N MET A 437 10.06 -0.42 -1.55
CA MET A 437 11.24 -1.30 -1.47
C MET A 437 11.48 -2.03 -2.81
N TRP A 438 10.43 -2.51 -3.47
CA TRP A 438 10.53 -3.06 -4.84
C TRP A 438 11.02 -2.04 -5.85
N HIS A 439 10.76 -0.75 -5.64
CA HIS A 439 11.28 0.32 -6.48
C HIS A 439 12.74 0.69 -6.15
N GLY A 440 13.32 0.11 -5.10
CA GLY A 440 14.70 0.37 -4.67
C GLY A 440 14.87 1.68 -3.89
N LEU A 441 13.81 2.19 -3.26
CA LEU A 441 13.82 3.52 -2.64
C LEU A 441 14.41 3.56 -1.23
N PHE A 442 14.45 2.44 -0.50
CA PHE A 442 15.04 2.34 0.85
C PHE A 442 15.16 0.91 1.41
#